data_AF-A0A2Z5ZYF7-F1
#
_entry.id   AF-A0A2Z5ZYF7-F1
#
_cell.length_a   1.000
_cell.length_b   1.000
_cell.length_c   1.000
_cell.angle_alpha   90.00
_cell.angle_beta   90.00
_cell.angle_gamma   90.00
#
_symmetry.space_group_name_H-M   'P 1'
#
loop_
_entity.id
_entity.type
_entity.pdbx_description
1 polymer ?
#
loop_
_entity_poly.entity_id
_entity_poly.type
_entity_poly.pdbx_seq_one_letter_code
_entity_poly.pdbx_strand_id
1 'polypeptide(L)' 'FESKHRYFMDAANASDKIAVIDTKEGKLEKLVSVGKIPHPGRGANFVHPEFGPVWATSHLGDETIA' A
#
# COMPACT_ATOMS: atom_id res chain seq x y z
N PHE A 1 -5.87 4.83 0.78
CA PHE A 1 -6.56 5.02 -0.51
C PHE A 1 -5.56 5.52 -1.52
N GLU A 2 -5.56 4.96 -2.72
CA GLU A 2 -4.80 5.52 -3.84
C GLU A 2 -5.41 6.86 -4.30
N SER A 3 -4.66 7.63 -5.09
CA SER A 3 -4.98 9.00 -5.54
C SER A 3 -6.41 9.24 -6.08
N LYS A 4 -7.06 8.26 -6.71
CA LYS A 4 -8.41 8.32 -7.28
C LYS A 4 -9.49 7.77 -6.34
N HIS A 5 -9.11 7.40 -5.12
CA HIS A 5 -9.99 6.90 -4.06
C HIS A 5 -10.77 5.62 -4.40
N ARG A 6 -10.33 4.84 -5.39
CA ARG A 6 -10.96 3.55 -5.72
C ARG A 6 -10.35 2.40 -4.94
N TYR A 7 -9.02 2.33 -4.86
CA TYR A 7 -8.36 1.24 -4.14
C TYR A 7 -8.02 1.68 -2.72
N PHE A 8 -8.42 0.87 -1.75
CA PHE A 8 -8.01 1.00 -0.37
C PHE A 8 -6.82 0.06 -0.12
N MET A 9 -5.75 0.61 0.47
CA MET A 9 -4.54 -0.15 0.80
C MET A 9 -4.38 -0.16 2.30
N ASP A 10 -4.33 -1.36 2.86
CA ASP A 10 -4.23 -1.60 4.30
C ASP A 10 -3.08 -2.57 4.61
N ALA A 11 -2.44 -2.36 5.75
CA ALA A 11 -1.28 -3.14 6.15
C ALA A 11 -1.70 -4.38 6.94
N ALA A 12 -1.47 -5.56 6.36
CA ALA A 12 -1.44 -6.83 7.10
C ALA A 12 -0.05 -6.97 7.76
N ASN A 13 0.20 -6.11 8.74
CA ASN A 13 1.54 -5.80 9.26
C ASN A 13 2.36 -7.03 9.72
N ALA A 14 1.77 -7.93 10.51
CA ALA A 14 2.45 -9.12 11.02
C ALA A 14 2.69 -10.20 9.94
N SER A 15 2.26 -9.96 8.71
CA SER A 15 2.42 -10.84 7.55
C SER A 15 3.26 -10.21 6.44
N ASP A 16 3.88 -9.05 6.67
CA ASP A 16 4.73 -8.33 5.71
C ASP A 16 4.05 -8.10 4.35
N LYS A 17 2.76 -7.72 4.40
CA LYS A 17 1.90 -7.56 3.22
C LYS A 17 1.05 -6.30 3.27
N ILE A 18 0.77 -5.77 2.08
CA ILE A 18 -0.29 -4.78 1.83
C ILE A 18 -1.46 -5.46 1.11
N ALA A 19 -2.65 -5.34 1.68
CA ALA A 19 -3.89 -5.74 1.03
C ALA A 19 -4.43 -4.57 0.21
N VAL A 20 -4.75 -4.84 -1.06
CA VAL A 20 -5.36 -3.87 -1.98
C VAL A 20 -6.80 -4.30 -2.21
N ILE A 21 -7.75 -3.46 -1.80
CA ILE A 21 -9.19 -3.70 -1.89
C ILE A 21 -9.78 -2.74 -2.92
N ASP A 22 -10.47 -3.26 -3.93
CA ASP A 22 -11.29 -2.44 -4.83
C ASP A 22 -12.59 -2.08 -4.10
N THR A 23 -12.74 -0.81 -3.71
CA THR A 23 -13.92 -0.36 -2.97
C THR A 23 -15.17 -0.24 -3.84
N LYS A 24 -15.00 -0.20 -5.16
CA LYS A 24 -16.12 -0.19 -6.10
C LYS A 24 -16.79 -1.55 -6.16
N GLU A 25 -15.97 -2.61 -6.25
CA GLU A 25 -16.45 -3.99 -6.37
C GLU A 25 -16.57 -4.69 -5.02
N GLY A 26 -16.01 -4.10 -3.94
CA GLY A 26 -16.02 -4.65 -2.59
C GLY A 26 -15.18 -5.91 -2.45
N LYS A 27 -14.10 -6.06 -3.21
CA LYS A 27 -13.30 -7.29 -3.32
C LYS A 27 -11.82 -7.04 -3.10
N LEU A 28 -11.13 -8.07 -2.60
CA LEU A 28 -9.68 -8.11 -2.57
C LEU A 28 -9.14 -8.20 -4.00
N GLU A 29 -8.38 -7.20 -4.41
CA GLU A 29 -7.74 -7.15 -5.72
C GLU A 29 -6.38 -7.84 -5.68
N LYS A 30 -5.56 -7.56 -4.65
CA LYS A 30 -4.20 -8.09 -4.55
C LYS A 30 -3.67 -8.13 -3.12
N LEU A 31 -2.77 -9.07 -2.86
CA LEU A 31 -1.84 -9.04 -1.72
C LEU A 31 -0.43 -8.79 -2.24
N VAL A 32 0.18 -7.69 -1.82
CA VAL A 32 1.54 -7.31 -2.22
C VAL A 32 2.47 -7.61 -1.05
N SER A 33 3.48 -8.47 -1.24
CA SER A 33 4.53 -8.68 -0.25
C SER A 33 5.48 -7.48 -0.24
N VAL A 34 5.86 -7.01 0.95
CA VAL A 34 6.73 -5.85 1.17
C VAL A 34 7.79 -6.18 2.24
N GLY A 35 8.48 -5.16 2.78
CA GLY A 35 9.41 -5.31 3.89
C GLY A 35 8.71 -5.67 5.21
N LYS A 36 9.48 -5.66 6.29
CA LYS A 36 9.04 -6.11 7.62
C LYS A 36 8.13 -5.10 8.31
N ILE A 37 6.95 -5.54 8.75
CA ILE A 37 6.00 -4.74 9.54
C ILE A 37 5.69 -3.40 8.84
N PRO A 38 5.04 -3.42 7.66
CA PRO A 38 4.62 -2.19 7.00
C PRO A 38 3.69 -1.37 7.90
N HIS A 39 3.94 -0.06 7.98
CA HIS A 39 3.18 0.85 8.83
C HIS A 39 2.89 2.18 8.12
N PRO A 40 1.87 2.21 7.25
CA PRO A 40 1.63 3.35 6.36
C PRO A 40 0.96 4.55 7.03
N GLY A 41 0.26 4.37 8.15
CA GLY A 41 -0.81 5.30 8.53
C GLY A 41 -1.86 5.34 7.42
N ARG A 42 -1.99 6.47 6.70
CA ARG A 42 -2.80 6.56 5.46
C ARG A 42 -1.98 6.30 4.18
N GLY A 43 -0.65 6.26 4.32
CA GLY A 43 0.36 6.23 3.27
C GLY A 43 0.47 7.53 2.49
N ALA A 44 1.34 7.54 1.48
CA ALA A 44 1.66 8.72 0.68
C ALA A 44 1.40 8.48 -0.81
N ASN A 45 0.54 9.29 -1.42
CA ASN A 45 0.27 9.25 -2.86
C ASN A 45 1.13 10.29 -3.60
N PHE A 46 1.78 9.89 -4.69
CA PHE A 46 2.50 10.81 -5.58
C PHE A 46 2.64 10.20 -6.99
N VAL A 47 3.08 11.00 -7.96
CA VAL A 47 3.38 10.52 -9.31
C VAL A 47 4.88 10.30 -9.42
N HIS A 48 5.30 9.04 -9.51
CA HIS A 48 6.69 8.69 -9.80
C HIS A 48 7.00 8.99 -11.28
N PRO A 49 8.15 9.60 -11.61
CA PRO A 49 8.51 9.94 -12.99
C PRO A 49 8.48 8.75 -13.97
N GLU A 50 8.82 7.56 -13.48
CA GLU A 50 8.88 6.33 -14.28
C GLU A 50 7.65 5.43 -14.12
N PHE A 51 7.08 5.35 -12.92
CA PHE A 51 6.02 4.35 -12.60
C PHE A 51 4.62 4.96 -12.61
N GLY A 52 4.49 6.27 -12.84
CA GLY A 52 3.21 6.97 -12.78
C GLY A 52 2.67 7.07 -11.35
N PRO A 53 1.34 7.13 -11.16
CA PRO A 53 0.73 7.23 -9.83
C PRO A 53 1.07 6.03 -8.94
N VAL A 54 1.69 6.30 -7.80
CA VAL A 54 2.06 5.31 -6.79
C VAL A 54 1.54 5.72 -5.42
N TRP A 55 1.50 4.74 -4.53
CA TRP A 55 1.30 4.95 -3.10
C TRP A 55 2.41 4.25 -2.35
N ALA A 56 2.93 4.90 -1.30
CA ALA A 56 4.06 4.40 -0.54
C ALA A 56 3.73 4.20 0.95
N THR A 57 4.46 3.26 1.56
CA THR A 57 4.49 2.93 2.98
C THR A 57 5.93 2.85 3.50
N SER A 58 6.12 3.31 4.74
CA SER A 58 7.31 2.97 5.53
C SER A 58 7.11 1.67 6.30
N HIS A 59 8.18 1.19 6.91
CA HIS A 59 8.22 -0.05 7.69
C HIS A 59 8.72 0.24 9.11
N LEU A 60 8.15 -0.46 10.11
CA LEU A 60 8.65 -0.42 11.49
C LEU A 60 9.71 -1.50 11.75
N GLY A 61 9.70 -2.57 10.95
CA GLY A 61 10.59 -3.72 11.13
C GLY A 61 11.89 -3.65 10.33
N ASP A 62 12.03 -2.68 9.42
CA ASP A 62 13.24 -2.38 8.65
C ASP A 62 13.20 -0.96 8.05
N GLU A 63 14.25 -0.59 7.29
CA GLU A 63 14.42 0.75 6.68
C GLU A 63 13.78 0.90 5.28
N THR A 64 13.00 -0.08 4.83
CA THR A 64 12.43 -0.09 3.48
C THR A 64 11.34 0.98 3.32
N ILE A 65 11.28 1.60 2.15
CA ILE A 65 10.09 2.32 1.65
C ILE A 65 9.59 1.54 0.43
N ALA A 66 8.32 1.13 0.47
CA ALA A 66 7.68 0.38 -0.61
C ALA A 66 6.47 1.11 -1.15
#